data_AF-A0A6P1MLF9-F1
#
_entry.id   AF-A0A6P1MLF9-F1
#
_cell.length_a   1.000
_cell.length_b   1.000
_cell.length_c   1.000
_cell.angle_alpha   90.00
_cell.angle_beta   90.00
_cell.angle_gamma   90.00
#
_symmetry.space_group_name_H-M   'P 1'
#
loop_
_entity.id
_entity.type
_entity.pdbx_description
1 polymer ?
#
loop_
_entity_poly.entity_id
_entity_poly.type
_entity_poly.pdbx_seq_one_letter_code
_entity_poly.pdbx_strand_id
1 'polypeptide(L)'
;MNIISIRENSHYARESITTLDTMNIMDLNILHRDIIHGEKVQESIRPNYNNQHVNLKGSNMRKILINENNRSDLTIMLFVEGTILKPKSWLSLYNHNSYIPIGNAVEIIKKWQEQGANIIYCTSRKKKQADAIATLLKKYSFDGSFLVSRESKERYKDIVEMVKPDILIEDDCKSIGGAWQMCITKVNQEIRKKILSIIVSEFKGIDNLPADIDSLKTFSANSNL
;
A
#
# COMPACT_ATOMS: atom_id res chain seq x y z
N MET A 1 -44.26 -46.37 1.96
CA MET A 1 -44.84 -46.04 3.29
C MET A 1 -43.87 -46.56 4.34
N ASN A 2 -43.19 -45.67 5.06
CA ASN A 2 -42.39 -46.01 6.22
C ASN A 2 -42.75 -45.01 7.33
N ILE A 3 -43.10 -45.54 8.50
CA ILE A 3 -43.34 -44.78 9.74
C ILE A 3 -42.61 -45.54 10.86
N ILE A 4 -42.28 -44.80 11.94
CA ILE A 4 -41.81 -45.18 13.28
C ILE A 4 -40.27 -45.06 13.38
N SER A 5 -39.70 -44.02 14.01
CA SER A 5 -39.78 -43.47 15.38
C SER A 5 -38.76 -44.08 16.35
N ILE A 6 -37.73 -43.27 16.64
CA ILE A 6 -37.06 -42.94 17.92
C ILE A 6 -36.67 -44.09 18.86
N ARG A 7 -35.36 -44.15 19.19
CA ARG A 7 -34.71 -44.41 20.50
C ARG A 7 -33.21 -44.59 20.25
N GLU A 8 -32.25 -44.29 21.11
CA GLU A 8 -32.10 -43.47 22.32
C GLU A 8 -30.59 -43.55 22.66
N ASN A 9 -30.06 -42.46 23.20
CA ASN A 9 -29.00 -42.36 24.22
C ASN A 9 -27.63 -43.07 24.09
N SER A 10 -26.61 -42.25 24.37
CA SER A 10 -25.52 -42.42 25.36
C SER A 10 -24.17 -42.01 24.74
N HIS A 11 -23.23 -41.33 25.39
CA HIS A 11 -23.13 -40.63 26.67
C HIS A 11 -21.71 -40.02 26.66
N TYR A 12 -21.53 -38.78 27.17
CA TYR A 12 -20.29 -38.21 27.75
C TYR A 12 -19.05 -38.06 26.82
N ALA A 13 -18.23 -37.01 26.82
CA ALA A 13 -18.10 -35.82 27.65
C ALA A 13 -17.11 -34.84 26.96
N ARG A 14 -17.17 -33.56 27.36
CA ARG A 14 -16.05 -32.60 27.50
C ARG A 14 -15.27 -32.20 26.23
N GLU A 15 -15.47 -30.98 25.76
CA GLU A 15 -14.59 -29.84 26.10
C GLU A 15 -15.20 -28.50 25.66
N SER A 16 -14.96 -27.50 26.49
CA SER A 16 -15.49 -26.14 26.46
C SER A 16 -14.55 -25.19 25.72
N ILE A 17 -15.06 -24.42 24.74
CA ILE A 17 -14.46 -23.14 24.34
C ILE A 17 -15.60 -22.11 24.23
N THR A 18 -15.71 -21.33 25.30
CA THR A 18 -16.38 -20.04 25.35
C THR A 18 -15.43 -18.97 24.82
N THR A 19 -15.86 -18.19 23.82
CA THR A 19 -15.84 -16.71 23.80
C THR A 19 -16.36 -16.21 22.45
N LEU A 20 -17.64 -15.84 22.42
CA LEU A 20 -18.11 -14.74 21.59
C LEU A 20 -17.57 -13.46 22.24
N ASP A 21 -16.70 -12.71 21.56
CA ASP A 21 -16.61 -11.26 21.76
C ASP A 21 -15.85 -10.59 20.61
N THR A 22 -16.51 -9.58 20.01
CA THR A 22 -16.02 -8.60 19.02
C THR A 22 -15.97 -8.99 17.53
N MET A 23 -17.09 -9.45 16.97
CA MET A 23 -17.44 -9.04 15.59
C MET A 23 -18.08 -7.66 15.66
N ASN A 24 -17.36 -6.65 15.13
CA ASN A 24 -17.72 -5.25 15.26
C ASN A 24 -18.99 -4.93 14.45
N ILE A 25 -19.95 -4.33 15.13
CA ILE A 25 -21.23 -3.84 14.60
C ILE A 25 -20.94 -2.58 13.79
N MET A 26 -20.57 -2.71 12.50
CA MET A 26 -20.59 -1.60 11.54
C MET A 26 -20.98 -1.97 10.09
N ASP A 27 -21.31 -3.23 9.80
CA ASP A 27 -21.64 -3.68 8.43
C ASP A 27 -23.15 -3.79 8.12
N LEU A 28 -24.02 -3.06 8.82
CA LEU A 28 -25.48 -3.18 8.66
C LEU A 28 -26.26 -1.89 8.39
N ASN A 29 -25.60 -0.81 7.95
CA ASN A 29 -26.29 0.40 7.49
C ASN A 29 -26.44 0.49 5.97
N ILE A 30 -26.83 -0.62 5.34
CA ILE A 30 -27.45 -0.59 4.02
C ILE A 30 -28.73 -1.39 4.15
N LEU A 31 -29.85 -0.77 3.74
CA LEU A 31 -31.16 -1.39 3.51
C LEU A 31 -32.21 -1.27 4.64
N HIS A 32 -32.74 -0.07 4.88
CA HIS A 32 -34.21 0.16 4.94
C HIS A 32 -34.56 1.63 5.20
N ARG A 33 -35.61 2.12 4.51
CA ARG A 33 -36.29 3.44 4.58
C ARG A 33 -35.61 4.56 3.75
N ASP A 34 -36.23 5.20 2.76
CA ASP A 34 -37.62 5.32 2.34
C ASP A 34 -37.73 5.57 0.83
N ILE A 35 -38.62 4.83 0.15
CA ILE A 35 -39.26 5.27 -1.09
C ILE A 35 -40.52 6.01 -0.67
N ILE A 36 -40.44 7.29 -0.31
CA ILE A 36 -41.61 8.18 -0.29
C ILE A 36 -41.15 9.59 -0.67
N HIS A 37 -41.65 10.04 -1.82
CA HIS A 37 -41.55 11.37 -2.45
C HIS A 37 -40.36 11.60 -3.38
N GLY A 38 -40.71 11.73 -4.67
CA GLY A 38 -39.77 11.88 -5.77
C GLY A 38 -39.04 13.21 -5.73
N GLU A 39 -37.76 13.16 -5.37
CA GLU A 39 -36.76 14.11 -5.82
C GLU A 39 -35.50 13.32 -6.21
N LYS A 40 -34.95 13.63 -7.40
CA LYS A 40 -33.66 13.08 -7.85
C LYS A 40 -32.55 13.68 -6.99
N VAL A 41 -32.02 12.91 -6.04
CA VAL A 41 -30.77 13.25 -5.36
C VAL A 41 -29.61 12.74 -6.21
N GLN A 42 -28.78 13.64 -6.71
CA GLN A 42 -27.52 13.31 -7.35
C GLN A 42 -26.50 12.97 -6.25
N GLU A 43 -26.39 11.69 -5.92
CA GLU A 43 -25.47 11.20 -4.89
C GLU A 43 -24.01 11.27 -5.37
N SER A 44 -23.22 12.15 -4.76
CA SER A 44 -21.76 12.07 -4.87
C SER A 44 -21.27 10.92 -3.99
N ILE A 45 -20.97 9.77 -4.58
CA ILE A 45 -20.33 8.65 -3.90
C ILE A 45 -18.96 9.13 -3.38
N ARG A 46 -18.85 9.39 -2.07
CA ARG A 46 -17.56 9.59 -1.42
C ARG A 46 -17.00 8.20 -1.07
N PRO A 47 -15.84 7.80 -1.59
CA PRO A 47 -15.25 6.51 -1.22
C PRO A 47 -14.98 6.47 0.29
N ASN A 48 -15.46 5.41 0.94
CA ASN A 48 -15.24 5.14 2.35
C ASN A 48 -13.79 4.62 2.52
N TYR A 49 -12.88 5.45 3.03
CA TYR A 49 -11.48 5.08 3.24
C TYR A 49 -11.33 4.39 4.60
N ASN A 50 -11.08 3.08 4.61
CA ASN A 50 -10.61 2.37 5.80
C ASN A 50 -9.17 2.81 6.14
N ASN A 51 -9.05 3.96 6.81
CA ASN A 51 -7.80 4.47 7.35
C ASN A 51 -7.46 3.73 8.64
N GLN A 52 -6.47 2.86 8.60
CA GLN A 52 -5.95 2.24 9.82
C GLN A 52 -4.75 3.03 10.33
N HIS A 53 -4.90 3.66 11.51
CA HIS A 53 -3.79 4.20 12.25
C HIS A 53 -3.11 3.06 13.01
N VAL A 54 -1.90 2.67 12.58
CA VAL A 54 -1.12 1.64 13.28
C VAL A 54 -0.19 2.32 14.26
N ASN A 55 -0.44 2.14 15.55
CA ASN A 55 0.40 2.66 16.63
C ASN A 55 1.39 1.56 17.05
N LEU A 56 2.66 1.70 16.66
CA LEU A 56 3.74 0.83 17.11
C LEU A 56 4.75 1.67 17.87
N LYS A 57 4.88 1.41 19.19
CA LYS A 57 5.91 1.96 20.09
C LYS A 57 6.33 3.41 19.78
N GLY A 58 5.36 4.34 19.78
CA GLY A 58 5.63 5.78 19.71
C GLY A 58 5.82 6.37 18.31
N SER A 59 5.63 5.60 17.23
CA SER A 59 5.51 6.11 15.86
C SER A 59 4.09 5.88 15.31
N ASN A 60 3.52 6.92 14.71
CA ASN A 60 2.15 6.96 14.20
C ASN A 60 2.20 7.00 12.68
N MET A 61 2.62 5.91 12.03
CA MET A 61 2.57 5.85 10.57
C MET A 61 1.13 5.68 10.12
N ARG A 62 0.73 6.47 9.12
CA ARG A 62 -0.54 6.27 8.45
C ARG A 62 -0.40 5.17 7.40
N LYS A 63 -1.26 4.15 7.49
CA LYS A 63 -1.40 3.09 6.49
C LYS A 63 -2.78 3.16 5.84
N ILE A 64 -2.80 3.21 4.51
CA ILE A 64 -4.04 3.20 3.72
C ILE A 64 -4.04 1.90 2.92
N LEU A 65 -5.05 1.06 3.16
CA LEU A 65 -5.21 -0.19 2.43
C LEU A 65 -5.51 0.08 0.95
N ILE A 66 -4.69 -0.49 0.08
CA ILE A 66 -4.90 -0.48 -1.37
C ILE A 66 -5.72 -1.72 -1.74
N ASN A 67 -5.17 -2.93 -1.56
CA ASN A 67 -5.83 -4.23 -1.77
C ASN A 67 -5.52 -5.22 -0.62
N GLU A 68 -6.42 -6.17 -0.34
CA GLU A 68 -6.21 -7.26 0.62
C GLU A 68 -5.63 -8.49 -0.08
N ASN A 69 -4.30 -8.69 -0.08
CA ASN A 69 -3.68 -9.91 -0.60
C ASN A 69 -2.71 -10.52 0.43
N ASN A 70 -2.72 -11.85 0.55
CA ASN A 70 -1.96 -12.60 1.54
C ASN A 70 -0.52 -12.92 1.07
N ARG A 71 0.43 -12.32 1.79
CA ARG A 71 1.82 -12.67 2.16
C ARG A 71 2.69 -13.53 1.23
N SER A 72 3.75 -12.91 0.71
CA SER A 72 5.08 -13.53 0.60
C SER A 72 6.06 -12.95 1.62
N ASP A 73 7.22 -13.59 1.74
CA ASP A 73 8.34 -13.09 2.54
C ASP A 73 9.05 -11.88 1.90
N LEU A 74 8.86 -11.60 0.60
CA LEU A 74 9.52 -10.47 -0.06
C LEU A 74 8.64 -9.22 -0.05
N THR A 75 9.10 -8.17 0.63
CA THR A 75 8.49 -6.85 0.63
C THR A 75 9.27 -5.89 -0.26
N ILE A 76 8.59 -5.36 -1.29
CA ILE A 76 9.09 -4.30 -2.16
C ILE A 76 8.39 -3.00 -1.78
N MET A 77 9.17 -2.00 -1.38
CA MET A 77 8.68 -0.67 -1.08
C MET A 77 9.06 0.31 -2.19
N LEU A 78 8.08 1.02 -2.75
CA LEU A 78 8.28 2.01 -3.80
C LEU A 78 7.89 3.41 -3.34
N PHE A 79 8.77 4.39 -3.53
CA PHE A 79 8.34 5.79 -3.50
C PHE A 79 7.41 6.08 -4.68
N VAL A 80 6.35 6.86 -4.47
CA VAL A 80 5.30 7.04 -5.47
C VAL A 80 5.64 8.15 -6.46
N GLU A 81 5.76 9.37 -5.98
CA GLU A 81 6.06 10.53 -6.83
C GLU A 81 7.52 10.49 -7.30
N GLY A 82 7.78 10.81 -8.56
CA GLY A 82 9.14 10.79 -9.12
C GLY A 82 9.55 9.42 -9.63
N THR A 83 9.08 8.35 -8.99
CA THR A 83 9.43 6.96 -9.33
C THR A 83 8.41 6.28 -10.24
N ILE A 84 7.12 6.28 -9.88
CA ILE A 84 6.06 5.54 -10.61
C ILE A 84 4.90 6.43 -11.05
N LEU A 85 4.73 7.59 -10.41
CA LEU A 85 3.81 8.64 -10.82
C LEU A 85 4.58 9.93 -11.10
N LYS A 86 4.15 10.66 -12.14
CA LYS A 86 4.67 11.99 -12.49
C LYS A 86 3.54 12.98 -12.73
N PRO A 87 3.80 14.30 -12.58
CA PRO A 87 2.86 15.31 -13.06
C PRO A 87 2.66 15.16 -14.58
N LYS A 88 1.46 15.46 -15.07
CA LYS A 88 1.14 15.46 -16.52
C LYS A 88 2.01 16.43 -17.30
N SER A 89 2.33 17.57 -16.70
CA SER A 89 3.23 18.57 -17.25
C SER A 89 3.96 19.29 -16.11
N TRP A 90 5.03 20.01 -16.43
CA TRP A 90 5.74 20.86 -15.46
C TRP A 90 4.81 21.87 -14.78
N LEU A 91 3.82 22.40 -15.51
CA LEU A 91 2.81 23.33 -14.99
C LEU A 91 1.88 22.68 -13.94
N SER A 92 1.75 21.36 -13.95
CA SER A 92 0.90 20.61 -13.02
C SER A 92 1.66 19.99 -11.85
N LEU A 93 2.90 20.40 -11.59
CA LEU A 93 3.76 19.84 -10.54
C LEU A 93 3.11 19.87 -9.15
N TYR A 94 2.32 20.90 -8.86
CA TYR A 94 1.63 21.05 -7.58
C TYR A 94 0.20 20.48 -7.57
N ASN A 95 -0.29 19.98 -8.72
CA ASN A 95 -1.61 19.35 -8.82
C ASN A 95 -1.47 17.83 -8.76
N HIS A 96 -1.22 17.31 -7.55
CA HIS A 96 -0.99 15.87 -7.30
C HIS A 96 -2.13 14.99 -7.79
N ASN A 97 -3.38 15.48 -7.74
CA ASN A 97 -4.57 14.75 -8.20
C ASN A 97 -4.57 14.48 -9.72
N SER A 98 -3.69 15.13 -10.47
CA SER A 98 -3.58 14.99 -11.91
C SER A 98 -2.47 14.05 -12.35
N TYR A 99 -1.69 13.49 -11.42
CA TYR A 99 -0.53 12.67 -11.76
C TYR A 99 -0.94 11.45 -12.59
N ILE A 100 0.00 10.98 -13.41
CA ILE A 100 -0.15 9.84 -14.33
C ILE A 100 0.96 8.82 -14.09
N PRO A 101 0.72 7.53 -14.41
CA PRO A 101 1.75 6.51 -14.41
C PRO A 101 2.94 6.90 -15.30
N ILE A 102 4.14 6.50 -14.89
CA ILE A 102 5.35 6.60 -15.70
C ILE A 102 5.56 5.26 -16.41
N GLY A 103 5.61 5.28 -17.75
CA GLY A 103 5.94 4.11 -18.53
C GLY A 103 5.01 2.92 -18.25
N ASN A 104 5.62 1.74 -18.10
CA ASN A 104 4.95 0.46 -17.84
C ASN A 104 4.90 0.11 -16.35
N ALA A 105 5.02 1.09 -15.44
CA ALA A 105 5.11 0.83 -14.01
C ALA A 105 3.95 -0.02 -13.46
N VAL A 106 2.73 0.18 -13.95
CA VAL A 106 1.55 -0.62 -13.55
C VAL A 106 1.74 -2.09 -13.89
N GLU A 107 2.17 -2.41 -15.12
CA GLU A 107 2.36 -3.79 -15.58
C GLU A 107 3.53 -4.48 -14.86
N ILE A 108 4.63 -3.76 -14.64
CA ILE A 108 5.81 -4.30 -13.94
C ILE A 108 5.47 -4.66 -12.49
N ILE A 109 4.78 -3.77 -11.78
CA ILE A 109 4.40 -4.01 -10.38
C ILE A 109 3.39 -5.15 -10.27
N LYS A 110 2.44 -5.22 -11.21
CA LYS A 110 1.52 -6.35 -11.29
C LYS A 110 2.27 -7.67 -11.45
N LYS A 111 3.26 -7.75 -12.35
CA LYS A 111 4.09 -8.96 -12.52
C LYS A 111 4.84 -9.34 -11.24
N TRP A 112 5.37 -8.37 -10.49
CA TRP A 112 6.00 -8.66 -9.20
C TRP A 112 5.01 -9.21 -8.18
N GLN A 113 3.79 -8.65 -8.11
CA GLN A 113 2.76 -9.15 -7.20
C GLN A 113 2.27 -10.55 -7.61
N GLU A 114 2.11 -10.83 -8.90
CA GLU A 114 1.77 -12.17 -9.42
C GLU A 114 2.82 -13.23 -9.06
N GLN A 115 4.08 -12.81 -8.91
CA GLN A 115 5.19 -13.64 -8.38
C GLN A 115 5.28 -13.65 -6.85
N GLY A 116 4.24 -13.13 -6.18
CA GLY A 116 4.07 -13.16 -4.74
C GLY A 116 4.55 -11.93 -4.00
N ALA A 117 5.24 -10.96 -4.62
CA ALA A 117 5.81 -9.81 -3.91
C ALA A 117 4.74 -9.02 -3.11
N ASN A 118 5.05 -8.70 -1.86
CA ASN A 118 4.26 -7.74 -1.09
C ASN A 118 4.66 -6.31 -1.48
N ILE A 119 3.80 -5.63 -2.24
CA ILE A 119 4.04 -4.26 -2.70
C ILE A 119 3.53 -3.24 -1.66
N ILE A 120 4.43 -2.37 -1.22
CA ILE A 120 4.13 -1.24 -0.34
C ILE A 120 4.50 0.07 -1.04
N TYR A 121 3.57 1.01 -1.04
CA TYR A 121 3.78 2.34 -1.60
C TYR A 121 4.15 3.33 -0.51
N CYS A 122 5.04 4.27 -0.79
CA CYS A 122 5.44 5.37 0.10
C CYS A 122 5.23 6.71 -0.60
N THR A 123 4.40 7.58 -0.04
CA THR A 123 4.19 8.92 -0.58
C THR A 123 4.91 10.00 0.22
N SER A 124 5.36 11.02 -0.49
CA SER A 124 5.87 12.24 0.11
C SER A 124 4.79 13.14 0.73
N ARG A 125 3.54 12.91 0.33
CA ARG A 125 2.35 13.67 0.73
C ARG A 125 1.85 13.26 2.11
N LYS A 126 1.06 14.14 2.73
CA LYS A 126 0.50 13.94 4.07
C LYS A 126 -1.01 14.16 4.07
N LYS A 127 -1.70 13.57 5.05
CA LYS A 127 -3.14 13.80 5.30
C LYS A 127 -3.96 13.62 4.01
N LYS A 128 -4.87 14.55 3.70
CA LYS A 128 -5.75 14.51 2.51
C LYS A 128 -5.01 14.33 1.19
N GLN A 129 -3.77 14.79 1.08
CA GLN A 129 -2.99 14.58 -0.15
C GLN A 129 -2.54 13.12 -0.29
N ALA A 130 -2.25 12.43 0.81
CA ALA A 130 -1.95 11.00 0.78
C ALA A 130 -3.18 10.19 0.33
N ASP A 131 -4.38 10.60 0.75
CA ASP A 131 -5.65 10.00 0.31
C ASP A 131 -5.88 10.17 -1.20
N ALA A 132 -5.51 11.34 -1.74
CA ALA A 132 -5.58 11.57 -3.17
C ALA A 132 -4.59 10.70 -3.95
N ILE A 133 -3.38 10.49 -3.42
CA ILE A 133 -2.41 9.55 -4.03
C ILE A 133 -2.94 8.12 -3.98
N ALA A 134 -3.51 7.67 -2.87
CA ALA A 134 -4.16 6.36 -2.78
C ALA A 134 -5.28 6.20 -3.83
N THR A 135 -6.07 7.25 -4.03
CA THR A 135 -7.12 7.28 -5.07
C THR A 135 -6.54 7.12 -6.46
N LEU A 136 -5.40 7.75 -6.75
CA LEU A 136 -4.71 7.60 -8.04
C LEU A 136 -4.15 6.21 -8.24
N LEU A 137 -3.52 5.62 -7.21
CA LEU A 137 -3.03 4.24 -7.27
C LEU A 137 -4.17 3.27 -7.64
N LYS A 138 -5.32 3.39 -6.96
CA LYS A 138 -6.52 2.60 -7.28
C LYS A 138 -7.05 2.88 -8.68
N LYS A 139 -7.14 4.15 -9.07
CA LYS A 139 -7.63 4.58 -10.38
C LYS A 139 -6.84 3.96 -11.54
N TYR A 140 -5.52 3.85 -11.40
CA TYR A 140 -4.65 3.27 -12.42
C TYR A 140 -4.37 1.78 -12.19
N SER A 141 -5.12 1.13 -11.30
CA SER A 141 -5.01 -0.31 -11.02
C SER A 141 -3.60 -0.73 -10.60
N PHE A 142 -2.94 0.09 -9.78
CA PHE A 142 -1.69 -0.29 -9.14
C PHE A 142 -1.95 -1.35 -8.08
N ASP A 143 -1.31 -2.49 -8.26
CA ASP A 143 -1.39 -3.64 -7.39
C ASP A 143 -0.52 -3.46 -6.14
N GLY A 144 -1.08 -3.69 -4.95
CA GLY A 144 -0.30 -3.67 -3.71
C GLY A 144 -1.14 -3.61 -2.45
N SER A 145 -0.46 -3.73 -1.31
CA SER A 145 -1.11 -3.91 -0.01
C SER A 145 -1.47 -2.57 0.62
N PHE A 146 -0.49 -1.68 0.79
CA PHE A 146 -0.68 -0.42 1.52
C PHE A 146 0.05 0.75 0.88
N LEU A 147 -0.54 1.95 1.01
CA LEU A 147 0.17 3.21 0.92
C LEU A 147 0.52 3.68 2.34
N VAL A 148 1.79 3.95 2.58
CA VAL A 148 2.31 4.54 3.82
C VAL A 148 2.67 6.00 3.61
N SER A 149 2.41 6.82 4.62
CA SER A 149 2.79 8.23 4.64
C SER A 149 3.21 8.66 6.03
N ARG A 150 4.16 9.60 6.09
CA ARG A 150 4.67 10.19 7.34
C ARG A 150 3.63 11.09 7.99
N GLU A 151 3.47 10.96 9.29
CA GLU A 151 2.72 11.91 10.11
C GLU A 151 3.61 13.06 10.60
N SER A 152 3.09 13.89 11.51
CA SER A 152 3.87 14.96 12.14
C SER A 152 5.08 14.38 12.89
N LYS A 153 6.27 14.94 12.67
CA LYS A 153 7.58 14.57 13.27
C LYS A 153 8.29 13.35 12.66
N GLU A 154 7.60 12.50 11.90
CA GLU A 154 8.24 11.37 11.21
C GLU A 154 9.04 11.82 9.97
N ARG A 155 10.22 11.23 9.79
CA ARG A 155 11.03 11.31 8.58
C ARG A 155 10.84 10.04 7.75
N TYR A 156 11.16 10.09 6.46
CA TYR A 156 11.05 8.91 5.60
C TYR A 156 11.91 7.75 6.07
N LYS A 157 13.10 8.03 6.61
CA LYS A 157 13.94 6.98 7.19
C LYS A 157 13.23 6.22 8.31
N ASP A 158 12.38 6.88 9.09
CA ASP A 158 11.67 6.26 10.20
C ASP A 158 10.60 5.28 9.66
N ILE A 159 9.97 5.63 8.52
CA ILE A 159 9.06 4.74 7.79
C ILE A 159 9.81 3.53 7.25
N VAL A 160 10.93 3.73 6.55
CA VAL A 160 11.72 2.63 5.98
C VAL A 160 12.28 1.72 7.07
N GLU A 161 12.78 2.29 8.17
CA GLU A 161 13.29 1.54 9.33
C GLU A 161 12.19 0.74 10.04
N MET A 162 10.93 1.21 9.99
CA MET A 162 9.78 0.49 10.54
C MET A 162 9.26 -0.59 9.61
N VAL A 163 9.17 -0.31 8.30
CA VAL A 163 8.70 -1.27 7.28
C VAL A 163 9.73 -2.38 7.05
N LYS A 164 11.02 -2.02 7.04
CA LYS A 164 12.16 -2.92 6.73
C LYS A 164 11.92 -3.71 5.44
N PRO A 165 11.74 -3.03 4.29
CA PRO A 165 11.53 -3.73 3.03
C PRO A 165 12.81 -4.49 2.63
N ASP A 166 12.66 -5.61 1.92
CA ASP A 166 13.80 -6.31 1.32
C ASP A 166 14.35 -5.53 0.13
N ILE A 167 13.47 -4.87 -0.63
CA ILE A 167 13.82 -4.01 -1.76
C ILE A 167 13.19 -2.62 -1.57
N LEU A 168 14.01 -1.57 -1.63
CA LEU A 168 13.56 -0.18 -1.66
C LEU A 168 13.85 0.42 -3.03
N ILE A 169 12.80 0.88 -3.73
CA ILE A 169 12.90 1.58 -5.01
C ILE A 169 12.51 3.04 -4.81
N GLU A 170 13.46 3.95 -5.05
CA GLU A 170 13.23 5.40 -4.97
C GLU A 170 13.93 6.12 -6.14
N ASP A 171 13.52 7.34 -6.40
CA ASP A 171 14.18 8.18 -7.40
C ASP A 171 15.42 8.87 -6.83
N ASP A 172 16.30 9.34 -7.72
CA ASP A 172 17.55 10.01 -7.34
C ASP A 172 17.36 11.42 -6.77
N CYS A 173 16.11 11.90 -6.65
CA CYS A 173 15.75 13.19 -6.05
C CYS A 173 16.52 14.39 -6.65
N LYS A 174 16.95 14.31 -7.92
CA LYS A 174 17.81 15.33 -8.57
C LYS A 174 17.28 16.74 -8.44
N SER A 175 15.97 16.95 -8.57
CA SER A 175 15.33 18.27 -8.50
C SER A 175 15.39 18.94 -7.12
N ILE A 176 15.65 18.19 -6.04
CA ILE A 176 15.60 18.70 -4.66
C ILE A 176 16.91 18.56 -3.88
N GLY A 177 18.01 18.16 -4.55
CA GLY A 177 19.33 18.04 -3.93
C GLY A 177 19.95 16.65 -4.03
N GLY A 178 19.39 15.75 -4.83
CA GLY A 178 20.02 14.49 -5.21
C GLY A 178 20.13 13.50 -4.06
N ALA A 179 21.27 12.80 -4.01
CA ALA A 179 21.54 11.73 -3.06
C ALA A 179 21.34 12.10 -1.58
N TRP A 180 21.57 13.37 -1.20
CA TRP A 180 21.34 13.84 0.17
C TRP A 180 19.86 13.88 0.56
N GLN A 181 18.95 13.93 -0.41
CA GLN A 181 17.52 13.88 -0.16
C GLN A 181 16.96 12.47 -0.10
N MET A 182 17.60 11.52 -0.79
CA MET A 182 17.18 10.11 -0.81
C MET A 182 16.99 9.56 0.60
N CYS A 183 15.98 8.71 0.76
CA CYS A 183 15.63 8.12 2.03
C CYS A 183 16.71 7.15 2.50
N ILE A 184 17.21 6.28 1.60
CA ILE A 184 18.18 5.24 1.95
C ILE A 184 19.47 5.79 2.58
N THR A 185 19.89 7.00 2.20
CA THR A 185 21.12 7.60 2.73
C THR A 185 21.01 8.03 4.19
N LYS A 186 19.77 8.10 4.71
CA LYS A 186 19.46 8.48 6.10
C LYS A 186 19.09 7.29 6.97
N VAL A 187 18.80 6.13 6.39
CA VAL A 187 18.44 4.90 7.12
C VAL A 187 19.62 4.42 7.95
N ASN A 188 19.36 3.96 9.18
CA ASN A 188 20.36 3.33 10.04
C ASN A 188 21.17 2.28 9.27
N GLN A 189 22.50 2.31 9.41
CA GLN A 189 23.42 1.48 8.64
C GLN A 189 23.14 -0.02 8.74
N GLU A 190 22.79 -0.54 9.91
CA GLU A 190 22.53 -1.96 10.13
C GLU A 190 21.23 -2.43 9.50
N ILE A 191 20.26 -1.53 9.36
CA ILE A 191 19.03 -1.78 8.61
C ILE A 191 19.32 -1.67 7.11
N ARG A 192 19.99 -0.60 6.69
CA ARG A 192 20.34 -0.32 5.29
C ARG A 192 21.08 -1.48 4.63
N LYS A 193 22.02 -2.14 5.33
CA LYS A 193 22.76 -3.31 4.81
C LYS A 193 21.88 -4.50 4.44
N LYS A 194 20.64 -4.55 4.94
CA LYS A 194 19.67 -5.63 4.68
C LYS A 194 18.66 -5.26 3.59
N ILE A 195 18.73 -4.04 3.07
CA ILE A 195 17.82 -3.53 2.05
C ILE A 195 18.57 -3.47 0.73
N LEU A 196 18.07 -4.16 -0.30
CA LEU A 196 18.48 -3.89 -1.67
C LEU A 196 17.88 -2.55 -2.09
N SER A 197 18.71 -1.52 -2.20
CA SER A 197 18.27 -0.20 -2.65
C SER A 197 18.51 -0.05 -4.14
N ILE A 198 17.44 0.23 -4.87
CA ILE A 198 17.46 0.49 -6.32
C ILE A 198 17.08 1.95 -6.53
N ILE A 199 18.02 2.72 -7.06
CA ILE A 199 17.80 4.14 -7.37
C ILE A 199 17.50 4.27 -8.87
N VAL A 200 16.37 4.88 -9.20
CA VAL A 200 16.00 5.22 -10.57
C VAL A 200 16.14 6.72 -10.82
N SER A 201 16.31 7.12 -12.08
CA SER A 201 16.33 8.56 -12.39
C SER A 201 14.95 9.17 -12.18
N GLU A 202 14.91 10.34 -11.54
CA GLU A 202 13.67 11.10 -11.31
C GLU A 202 12.85 11.27 -12.60
N PHE A 203 11.57 10.95 -12.50
CA PHE A 203 10.54 10.93 -13.55
C PHE A 203 10.81 9.99 -14.75
N LYS A 204 11.78 9.07 -14.65
CA LYS A 204 12.07 8.09 -15.72
C LYS A 204 11.36 6.75 -15.57
N GLY A 205 10.78 6.46 -14.41
CA GLY A 205 10.03 5.22 -14.22
C GLY A 205 10.91 4.04 -13.84
N ILE A 206 10.28 2.86 -13.86
CA ILE A 206 10.90 1.58 -13.50
C ILE A 206 11.01 0.63 -14.70
N ASP A 207 10.85 1.14 -15.93
CA ASP A 207 10.78 0.33 -17.15
C ASP A 207 12.06 -0.49 -17.42
N ASN A 208 13.20 -0.06 -16.89
CA ASN A 208 14.47 -0.75 -17.03
C ASN A 208 14.72 -1.81 -15.94
N LEU A 209 13.80 -1.96 -14.99
CA LEU A 209 13.93 -2.96 -13.93
C LEU A 209 13.41 -4.32 -14.42
N PRO A 210 14.01 -5.44 -13.98
CA PRO A 210 13.53 -6.77 -14.33
C PRO A 210 12.10 -6.98 -13.83
N ALA A 211 11.23 -7.49 -14.71
CA ALA A 211 9.88 -7.92 -14.32
C ALA A 211 9.89 -9.24 -13.55
N ASP A 212 10.91 -10.07 -13.74
CA ASP A 212 11.16 -11.29 -12.97
C ASP A 212 11.76 -10.95 -11.59
N ILE A 213 11.19 -11.50 -10.52
CA ILE A 213 11.50 -11.13 -9.15
C ILE A 213 12.88 -11.61 -8.70
N ASP A 214 13.34 -12.76 -9.20
CA ASP A 214 14.65 -13.31 -8.85
C ASP A 214 15.78 -12.54 -9.55
N SER A 215 15.52 -12.10 -10.78
CA SER A 215 16.35 -11.14 -11.50
C SER A 215 16.37 -9.78 -10.80
N LEU A 216 15.25 -9.33 -10.23
CA LEU A 216 15.19 -8.07 -9.46
C LEU A 216 16.00 -8.16 -8.16
N LYS A 217 15.93 -9.27 -7.43
CA LYS A 217 16.68 -9.48 -6.16
C LYS A 217 18.20 -9.43 -6.34
N THR A 218 18.67 -9.74 -7.54
CA THR A 218 20.09 -9.72 -7.90
C THR A 218 20.47 -8.50 -8.74
N PHE A 219 19.53 -7.57 -8.94
CA PHE A 219 19.74 -6.38 -9.75
C PHE A 219 20.78 -5.46 -9.11
N SER A 220 21.95 -5.42 -9.73
CA SER A 220 22.94 -4.38 -9.52
C SER A 220 22.72 -3.30 -10.57
N ALA A 221 22.12 -2.17 -10.16
CA ALA A 221 22.25 -0.96 -10.95
C ALA A 221 23.75 -0.68 -11.11
N ASN A 222 24.23 -0.46 -12.33
CA ASN A 222 25.60 0.02 -12.57
C ASN A 222 25.76 1.35 -11.82
N SER A 223 26.24 1.28 -10.58
CA SER A 223 26.20 2.38 -9.63
C SER A 223 27.51 3.14 -9.72
N ASN A 224 27.54 4.16 -10.57
CA ASN A 224 28.32 5.35 -10.28
C ASN A 224 27.53 6.15 -9.23
N LEU A 225 27.66 5.75 -7.97
CA LEU A 225 27.30 6.57 -6.81
C LEU A 225 28.59 7.13 -6.21
#